data_AF-A0A081XHH5-F1
#
_entry.id   AF-A0A081XHH5-F1
#
_cell.length_a   1.000
_cell.length_b   1.000
_cell.length_c   1.000
_cell.angle_alpha   90.00
_cell.angle_beta   90.00
_cell.angle_gamma   90.00
#
_symmetry.space_group_name_H-M   'P 1'
#
loop_
_entity.id
_entity.type
_entity.pdbx_description
1 polymer ?
#
loop_
_entity_poly.entity_id
_entity_poly.type
_entity_poly.pdbx_seq_one_letter_code
_entity_poly.pdbx_strand_id
1 'polypeptide(L)'
;MEWQRCFHLTRQHIKAGGALPMAPGEVVHQGENLGRWVRSVRLGWNKLMAVQQWLCQHVLGVQPADEDEKPPPRRSQADKWALNLASAKQYYQREGHLRVPRKHIETIVIGGGDQEERELRLGAWIGNQRSRAATLSPERIEQLSVIGMRWS
;
A
#
# COMPACT_ATOMS: atom_id res chain seq x y z
N MET A 1 22.90 7.58 -0.63
CA MET A 1 24.18 7.06 -1.15
C MET A 1 24.06 5.66 -1.80
N GLU A 2 22.96 4.93 -1.60
CA GLU A 2 22.81 3.55 -2.12
C GLU A 2 22.66 3.44 -3.66
N TRP A 3 22.04 4.43 -4.32
CA TRP A 3 21.75 4.33 -5.77
C TRP A 3 23.01 4.20 -6.65
N GLN A 4 24.03 5.04 -6.42
CA GLN A 4 25.27 5.03 -7.21
C GLN A 4 26.03 3.71 -7.04
N ARG A 5 26.05 3.17 -5.82
CA ARG A 5 26.66 1.86 -5.51
C ARG A 5 25.95 0.75 -6.25
N CYS A 6 24.63 0.62 -6.11
CA CYS A 6 23.88 -0.43 -6.80
C CYS A 6 23.95 -0.32 -8.33
N PHE A 7 23.93 0.91 -8.87
CA PHE A 7 24.16 1.15 -10.29
C PHE A 7 25.54 0.65 -10.74
N HIS A 8 26.59 1.02 -10.01
CA HIS A 8 27.96 0.60 -10.32
C HIS A 8 28.12 -0.93 -10.28
N LEU A 9 27.60 -1.57 -9.23
CA LEU A 9 27.67 -3.03 -9.05
C LEU A 9 26.88 -3.77 -10.12
N THR A 10 25.70 -3.27 -10.50
CA THR A 10 24.90 -3.83 -11.60
C THR A 10 25.63 -3.68 -12.93
N ARG A 11 26.24 -2.52 -13.18
CA ARG A 11 27.07 -2.31 -14.39
C ARG A 11 28.25 -3.26 -14.43
N GLN A 12 28.92 -3.48 -13.31
CA GLN A 12 30.06 -4.39 -13.21
C GLN A 12 29.64 -5.84 -13.48
N HIS A 13 28.52 -6.27 -12.90
CA HIS A 13 27.93 -7.59 -13.15
C HIS A 13 27.64 -7.82 -14.64
N ILE A 14 26.98 -6.85 -15.30
CA ILE A 14 26.67 -6.94 -16.73
C ILE A 14 27.96 -6.96 -17.58
N LYS A 15 28.94 -6.11 -17.26
CA LYS A 15 30.24 -6.11 -17.95
C LYS A 15 31.02 -7.41 -17.80
N ALA A 16 30.80 -8.16 -16.73
CA ALA A 16 31.38 -9.48 -16.52
C ALA A 16 30.62 -10.61 -17.26
N GLY A 17 29.62 -10.28 -18.09
CA GLY A 17 28.81 -11.24 -18.85
C GLY A 17 27.53 -11.69 -18.15
N GLY A 18 27.22 -11.12 -16.98
CA GLY A 18 25.97 -11.38 -16.28
C GLY A 18 24.75 -10.75 -16.96
N ALA A 19 23.58 -11.39 -16.85
CA ALA A 19 22.32 -10.79 -17.28
C ALA A 19 21.86 -9.71 -16.28
N LEU A 20 20.95 -8.83 -16.70
CA LEU A 20 20.32 -7.87 -15.79
C LEU A 20 19.47 -8.65 -14.75
N PRO A 21 19.75 -8.53 -13.44
CA PRO A 21 18.97 -9.24 -12.42
C PRO A 21 17.59 -8.61 -12.28
N MET A 22 16.54 -9.39 -12.52
CA MET A 22 15.14 -8.92 -12.53
C MET A 22 14.36 -9.39 -11.30
N ALA A 23 14.79 -10.48 -10.66
CA ALA A 23 14.18 -10.97 -9.43
C ALA A 23 15.08 -10.73 -8.19
N PRO A 24 14.48 -10.40 -7.03
CA PRO A 24 15.23 -10.30 -5.78
C PRO A 24 15.99 -11.59 -5.47
N GLY A 25 17.29 -11.48 -5.17
CA GLY A 25 18.12 -12.61 -4.74
C GLY A 25 18.88 -13.32 -5.87
N GLU A 26 18.59 -13.02 -7.14
CA GLU A 26 19.34 -13.57 -8.28
C GLU A 26 20.82 -13.21 -8.21
N VAL A 27 21.12 -11.95 -7.86
CA VAL A 27 22.49 -11.47 -7.70
C VAL A 27 22.59 -10.66 -6.42
N VAL A 28 23.43 -11.14 -5.51
CA VAL A 28 23.86 -10.41 -4.32
C VAL A 28 25.34 -10.11 -4.47
N HIS A 29 25.71 -8.84 -4.46
CA HIS A 29 27.11 -8.41 -4.63
C HIS A 29 27.47 -7.41 -3.53
N GLN A 30 28.50 -7.71 -2.75
CA GLN A 30 28.93 -6.89 -1.59
C GLN A 30 27.78 -6.53 -0.63
N GLY A 31 26.90 -7.50 -0.35
CA GLY A 31 25.73 -7.34 0.52
C GLY A 31 24.52 -6.69 -0.14
N GLU A 32 24.66 -6.16 -1.36
CA GLU A 32 23.56 -5.52 -2.09
C GLU A 32 22.80 -6.52 -2.95
N ASN A 33 21.48 -6.53 -2.82
CA ASN A 33 20.60 -7.35 -3.67
C ASN A 33 20.25 -6.57 -4.94
N LEU A 34 20.95 -6.86 -6.03
CA LEU A 34 20.86 -6.07 -7.26
C LEU A 34 19.48 -6.24 -7.93
N GLY A 35 18.92 -7.45 -7.92
CA GLY A 35 17.57 -7.67 -8.47
C GLY A 35 16.47 -6.94 -7.70
N ARG A 36 16.59 -6.84 -6.37
CA ARG A 36 15.71 -6.00 -5.55
C ARG A 36 15.85 -4.52 -5.92
N TRP A 37 17.08 -4.05 -6.16
CA TRP A 37 17.33 -2.68 -6.59
C TRP A 37 16.81 -2.38 -8.00
N VAL A 38 17.05 -3.27 -8.98
CA VAL A 38 16.50 -3.12 -10.34
C VAL A 38 14.98 -3.04 -10.26
N ARG A 39 14.32 -3.94 -9.52
CA ARG A 39 12.87 -3.89 -9.33
C ARG A 39 12.39 -2.56 -8.71
N SER A 40 13.11 -2.01 -7.74
CA SER A 40 12.73 -0.72 -7.13
C SER A 40 12.90 0.45 -8.09
N VAL A 41 13.94 0.43 -8.95
CA VAL A 41 14.14 1.39 -10.04
C VAL A 41 13.00 1.31 -11.05
N ARG A 42 12.63 0.11 -11.52
CA ARG A 42 11.53 -0.10 -12.49
C ARG A 42 10.19 0.43 -11.95
N LEU A 43 9.83 0.07 -10.71
CA LEU A 43 8.58 0.49 -10.07
C LEU A 43 8.57 1.98 -9.69
N GLY A 44 9.74 2.54 -9.40
CA GLY A 44 9.92 3.93 -8.97
C GLY A 44 10.32 4.88 -10.10
N TRP A 45 10.20 4.48 -11.37
CA TRP A 45 10.81 5.17 -12.51
C TRP A 45 10.54 6.67 -12.55
N ASN A 46 9.28 7.07 -12.36
CA ASN A 46 8.85 8.48 -12.40
C ASN A 46 9.35 9.33 -11.23
N LYS A 47 9.97 8.73 -10.21
CA LYS A 47 10.59 9.43 -9.08
C LYS A 47 12.09 9.64 -9.26
N LEU A 48 12.70 9.02 -10.27
CA LEU A 48 14.11 9.19 -10.58
C LEU A 48 14.35 10.52 -11.29
N MET A 49 15.54 11.10 -11.09
CA MET A 49 15.97 12.24 -11.89
C MET A 49 16.14 11.81 -13.36
N ALA A 50 15.95 12.75 -14.30
CA ALA A 50 16.08 12.46 -15.74
C ALA A 50 17.41 11.77 -16.10
N VAL A 51 18.52 12.21 -15.50
CA VAL A 51 19.83 11.57 -15.71
C VAL A 51 19.90 10.13 -15.19
N GLN A 52 19.19 9.80 -14.12
CA GLN A 52 19.13 8.44 -13.58
C GLN A 52 18.30 7.52 -14.47
N GLN A 53 17.17 8.01 -15.01
CA GLN A 53 16.37 7.28 -15.99
C GLN A 53 17.21 6.99 -17.24
N TRP A 54 17.89 8.01 -17.77
CA TRP A 54 18.76 7.87 -18.94
C TRP A 54 19.88 6.84 -18.70
N LEU A 55 20.56 6.92 -17.56
CA LEU A 55 21.62 5.96 -17.21
C LEU A 55 21.07 4.54 -17.07
N CYS A 56 19.97 4.34 -16.35
CA CYS A 56 19.35 3.02 -16.19
C CYS A 56 18.93 2.43 -17.54
N GLN A 57 18.32 3.25 -18.41
CA GLN A 57 17.83 2.81 -19.71
C GLN A 57 18.96 2.48 -20.68
N HIS A 58 19.91 3.40 -20.87
CA HIS A 58 20.91 3.29 -21.92
C HIS A 58 22.19 2.57 -21.48
N VAL A 59 22.53 2.57 -20.19
CA VAL A 59 23.75 1.91 -19.68
C VAL A 59 23.48 0.52 -19.13
N LEU A 60 22.32 0.31 -18.48
CA LEU A 60 21.96 -0.98 -17.88
C LEU A 60 20.85 -1.75 -18.61
N GLY A 61 20.14 -1.12 -19.55
CA GLY A 61 19.01 -1.74 -20.25
C GLY A 61 17.74 -1.86 -19.41
N VAL A 62 17.65 -1.17 -18.26
CA VAL A 62 16.47 -1.20 -17.38
C VAL A 62 15.35 -0.37 -17.99
N GLN A 63 14.17 -0.97 -18.17
CA GLN A 63 12.95 -0.27 -18.60
C GLN A 63 12.00 -0.03 -17.42
N PRO A 64 11.16 1.01 -17.45
CA PRO A 64 10.09 1.19 -16.45
C PRO A 64 9.23 -0.08 -16.34
N ALA A 65 8.62 -0.28 -15.16
CA ALA A 65 7.65 -1.36 -14.99
C ALA A 65 6.39 -1.07 -15.80
N ASP A 66 5.84 -2.11 -16.42
CA ASP A 66 4.55 -2.05 -17.11
C ASP A 66 3.40 -1.89 -16.10
N GLU A 67 2.21 -1.48 -16.58
CA GLU A 67 1.05 -1.26 -15.71
C GLU A 67 0.66 -2.52 -14.92
N ASP A 68 0.72 -3.70 -15.54
CA ASP A 68 0.39 -4.98 -14.90
C ASP A 68 1.43 -5.42 -13.85
N GLU A 69 2.67 -4.92 -13.93
CA GLU A 69 3.72 -5.18 -12.95
C GLU A 69 3.65 -4.25 -11.74
N LYS A 70 2.98 -3.11 -11.87
CA LYS A 70 2.85 -2.14 -10.78
C LYS A 70 1.90 -2.70 -9.72
N PRO A 71 2.29 -2.65 -8.43
CA PRO A 71 1.37 -3.03 -7.38
C PRO A 71 0.15 -2.12 -7.42
N PRO A 72 -1.05 -2.61 -7.05
CA PRO A 72 -2.24 -1.79 -7.03
C PRO A 72 -2.01 -0.55 -6.15
N PRO A 73 -2.56 0.61 -6.54
CA PRO A 73 -2.34 1.84 -5.82
C PRO A 73 -2.73 1.66 -4.35
N ARG A 74 -1.87 2.14 -3.45
CA ARG A 74 -2.18 2.12 -2.02
C ARG A 74 -3.42 2.99 -1.79
N ARG A 75 -4.46 2.40 -1.19
CA ARG A 75 -5.66 3.12 -0.76
C ARG A 75 -5.29 4.32 0.10
N SER A 76 -5.91 5.45 -0.19
CA SER A 76 -5.74 6.67 0.59
C SER A 76 -6.30 6.48 2.00
N GLN A 77 -5.93 7.37 2.93
CA GLN A 77 -6.54 7.38 4.26
C GLN A 77 -8.04 7.69 4.20
N ALA A 78 -8.48 8.46 3.20
CA ALA A 78 -9.89 8.74 2.96
C ALA A 78 -10.63 7.47 2.52
N ASP A 79 -10.08 6.69 1.60
CA ASP A 79 -10.70 5.44 1.15
C ASP A 79 -10.79 4.42 2.29
N LYS A 80 -9.73 4.30 3.10
CA LYS A 80 -9.74 3.42 4.27
C LYS A 80 -10.80 3.85 5.29
N TRP A 81 -10.95 5.16 5.50
CA TRP A 81 -11.98 5.70 6.37
C TRP A 81 -13.39 5.38 5.84
N ALA A 82 -13.66 5.70 4.57
CA ALA A 82 -14.93 5.45 3.92
C ALA A 82 -15.31 3.96 3.99
N LEU A 83 -14.33 3.08 3.79
CA LEU A 83 -14.54 1.63 3.85
C LEU A 83 -14.96 1.14 5.24
N ASN A 84 -14.27 1.60 6.29
CA ASN A 84 -14.63 1.20 7.66
C ASN A 84 -15.92 1.88 8.13
N LEU A 85 -16.21 3.09 7.65
CA LEU A 85 -17.49 3.74 7.92
C LEU A 85 -18.65 2.98 7.26
N ALA A 86 -18.45 2.46 6.03
CA ALA A 86 -19.44 1.62 5.36
C ALA A 86 -19.71 0.32 6.14
N SER A 87 -18.68 -0.35 6.64
CA SER A 87 -18.88 -1.54 7.48
C SER A 87 -19.52 -1.23 8.83
N ALA A 88 -19.19 -0.08 9.44
CA ALA A 88 -19.89 0.39 10.63
C ALA A 88 -21.37 0.66 10.36
N LYS A 89 -21.71 1.27 9.21
CA LYS A 89 -23.10 1.48 8.78
C LYS A 89 -23.85 0.16 8.57
N GLN A 90 -23.23 -0.82 7.91
CA GLN A 90 -23.82 -2.15 7.73
C GLN A 90 -24.11 -2.83 9.07
N TYR A 91 -23.14 -2.81 9.99
CA TYR A 91 -23.32 -3.34 11.34
C TYR A 91 -24.45 -2.61 12.08
N TYR A 92 -24.49 -1.27 12.00
CA TYR A 92 -25.53 -0.48 12.63
C TYR A 92 -26.92 -0.77 12.05
N GLN A 93 -27.04 -0.95 10.73
CA GLN A 93 -28.32 -1.32 10.11
C GLN A 93 -28.82 -2.68 10.58
N ARG A 94 -27.91 -3.63 10.83
CA ARG A 94 -28.25 -4.97 11.32
C ARG A 94 -28.57 -4.99 12.82
N GLU A 95 -27.78 -4.29 13.63
CA GLU A 95 -27.81 -4.42 15.09
C GLU A 95 -28.44 -3.22 15.81
N GLY A 96 -28.68 -2.10 15.11
CA GLY A 96 -29.20 -0.85 15.68
C GLY A 96 -28.22 -0.10 16.59
N HIS A 97 -26.97 -0.53 16.71
CA HIS A 97 -25.97 0.10 17.56
C HIS A 97 -24.52 -0.15 17.11
N LEU A 98 -23.56 0.63 17.65
CA LEU A 98 -22.11 0.41 17.45
C LEU A 98 -21.38 -0.19 18.66
N ARG A 99 -22.06 -1.04 19.44
CA ARG A 99 -21.43 -1.87 20.49
C ARG A 99 -20.77 -3.12 19.88
N VAL A 100 -19.77 -2.89 19.05
CA VAL A 100 -19.09 -3.96 18.31
C VAL A 100 -18.09 -4.70 19.22
N PRO A 101 -18.15 -6.04 19.35
CA PRO A 101 -17.15 -6.83 20.08
C PRO A 101 -15.75 -6.62 19.51
N ARG A 102 -14.71 -6.53 20.36
CA ARG A 102 -13.35 -6.17 19.91
C ARG A 102 -12.76 -7.08 18.83
N LYS A 103 -13.09 -8.37 18.85
CA LYS A 103 -12.61 -9.36 17.86
C LYS A 103 -13.52 -9.49 16.63
N HIS A 104 -14.63 -8.73 16.58
CA HIS A 104 -15.59 -8.81 15.47
C HIS A 104 -14.94 -8.41 14.15
N ILE A 105 -15.19 -9.25 13.14
CA ILE A 105 -14.85 -9.02 11.75
C ILE A 105 -16.16 -8.83 11.00
N GLU A 106 -16.28 -7.72 10.29
CA GLU A 106 -17.42 -7.41 9.44
C GLU A 106 -17.01 -7.64 7.98
N THR A 107 -17.73 -8.51 7.29
CA THR A 107 -17.55 -8.74 5.86
C THR A 107 -18.45 -7.79 5.08
N ILE A 108 -17.87 -7.00 4.18
CA ILE A 108 -18.62 -6.12 3.28
C ILE A 108 -18.29 -6.46 1.82
N VAL A 109 -19.28 -6.33 0.96
CA VAL A 109 -19.09 -6.41 -0.49
C VAL A 109 -18.79 -5.01 -1.01
N ILE A 110 -17.72 -4.87 -1.77
CA ILE A 110 -17.28 -3.59 -2.35
C ILE A 110 -17.15 -3.77 -3.85
N GLY A 111 -17.69 -2.83 -4.61
CA GLY A 111 -17.58 -2.82 -6.06
C GLY A 111 -18.92 -2.96 -6.77
N GLY A 112 -18.93 -2.57 -8.04
CA GLY A 112 -20.03 -2.82 -8.97
C GLY A 112 -19.93 -4.23 -9.55
N GLY A 113 -19.43 -4.33 -10.79
CA GLY A 113 -19.43 -5.56 -11.61
C GLY A 113 -18.74 -6.78 -10.98
N ASP A 114 -17.51 -6.62 -10.48
CA ASP A 114 -16.82 -7.68 -9.73
C ASP A 114 -16.97 -7.39 -8.23
N GLN A 115 -17.98 -8.02 -7.64
CA GLN A 115 -18.26 -7.92 -6.21
C GLN A 115 -17.10 -8.52 -5.41
N GLU A 116 -16.31 -7.67 -4.75
CA GLU A 116 -15.21 -8.10 -3.89
C GLU A 116 -15.67 -8.16 -2.43
N GLU A 117 -15.64 -9.35 -1.84
CA GLU A 117 -15.84 -9.51 -0.40
C GLU A 117 -14.58 -9.11 0.38
N ARG A 118 -14.78 -8.31 1.43
CA ARG A 118 -13.69 -7.90 2.31
C ARG A 118 -14.05 -8.00 3.77
N GLU A 119 -13.16 -8.66 4.50
CA GLU A 119 -13.17 -8.75 5.95
C GLU A 119 -12.49 -7.55 6.60
N LEU A 120 -13.21 -6.84 7.45
CA LEU A 120 -12.71 -5.70 8.20
C LEU A 120 -12.80 -5.95 9.69
N ARG A 121 -11.71 -5.70 10.43
CA ARG A 121 -11.66 -5.81 11.89
C ARG A 121 -12.42 -4.64 12.56
N LEU A 122 -13.73 -4.59 12.33
CA LEU A 122 -14.61 -3.49 12.73
C LEU A 122 -14.55 -3.25 14.24
N GLY A 123 -14.52 -4.31 15.06
CA GLY A 123 -14.43 -4.17 16.51
C GLY A 123 -13.17 -3.44 16.98
N ALA A 124 -12.03 -3.76 16.37
CA ALA A 124 -10.78 -3.08 16.65
C ALA A 124 -10.79 -1.62 16.16
N TRP A 125 -11.35 -1.39 14.97
CA TRP A 125 -11.43 -0.04 14.39
C TRP A 125 -12.33 0.88 15.20
N ILE A 126 -13.53 0.44 15.60
CA ILE A 126 -14.45 1.19 16.46
C ILE A 126 -13.80 1.50 17.82
N GLY A 127 -13.13 0.52 18.42
CA GLY A 127 -12.38 0.73 19.67
C GLY A 127 -11.28 1.79 19.53
N ASN A 128 -10.56 1.79 18.41
CA ASN A 128 -9.54 2.81 18.12
C ASN A 128 -10.15 4.19 17.86
N GLN A 129 -11.34 4.29 17.26
CA GLN A 129 -12.00 5.58 17.08
C GLN A 129 -12.39 6.17 18.45
N ARG A 130 -12.93 5.35 19.37
CA ARG A 130 -13.22 5.79 20.74
C ARG A 130 -11.97 6.32 21.45
N SER A 131 -10.87 5.56 21.44
CA SER A 131 -9.66 5.97 22.14
C SER A 131 -9.01 7.23 21.56
N ARG A 132 -9.28 7.54 20.29
CA ARG A 132 -8.72 8.68 19.57
C ARG A 132 -9.71 9.83 19.39
N ALA A 133 -10.86 9.80 20.05
CA ALA A 133 -11.94 10.78 19.89
C ALA A 133 -11.43 12.23 19.92
N ALA A 134 -10.56 12.56 20.88
CA ALA A 134 -9.99 13.90 21.04
C ALA A 134 -9.13 14.39 19.86
N THR A 135 -8.72 13.49 18.97
CA THR A 135 -7.86 13.79 17.80
C THR A 135 -8.56 13.60 16.46
N LEU A 136 -9.83 13.19 16.48
CA LEU A 136 -10.63 13.04 15.27
C LEU A 136 -11.13 14.41 14.80
N SER A 137 -11.27 14.58 13.48
CA SER A 137 -11.91 15.77 12.94
C SER A 137 -13.39 15.80 13.34
N PRO A 138 -14.00 17.00 13.47
CA PRO A 138 -15.42 17.13 13.81
C PRO A 138 -16.33 16.36 12.86
N GLU A 139 -16.05 16.40 11.55
CA GLU A 139 -16.80 15.64 10.53
C GLU A 139 -16.77 14.12 10.79
N ARG A 140 -15.63 13.57 11.20
CA ARG A 140 -15.51 12.14 11.50
C ARG A 140 -16.24 11.75 12.78
N ILE A 141 -16.24 12.64 13.78
CA ILE A 141 -17.04 12.46 14.99
C ILE A 141 -18.52 12.44 14.62
N GLU A 142 -18.99 13.38 13.80
CA GLU A 142 -20.37 13.46 13.35
C GLU A 142 -20.80 12.21 12.57
N GLN A 143 -20.02 11.80 11.57
CA GLN A 143 -20.32 10.62 10.75
C GLN A 143 -20.55 9.35 11.56
N LEU A 144 -19.79 9.14 12.64
CA LEU A 144 -19.95 8.01 13.56
C LEU A 144 -21.08 8.23 14.56
N SER A 145 -21.25 9.46 15.06
CA SER A 145 -22.31 9.78 16.02
C SER A 145 -23.70 9.59 15.43
N VAL A 146 -23.90 9.97 14.15
CA VAL A 146 -25.16 9.77 13.41
C VAL A 146 -25.57 8.31 13.33
N ILE A 147 -24.61 7.38 13.35
CA ILE A 147 -24.86 5.93 13.31
C ILE A 147 -24.73 5.27 14.69
N GLY A 148 -24.99 6.03 15.76
CA GLY A 148 -25.12 5.48 17.11
C GLY A 148 -23.81 5.20 17.84
N MET A 149 -22.70 5.84 17.43
CA MET A 149 -21.45 5.77 18.17
C MET A 149 -21.58 6.40 19.55
N ARG A 150 -21.19 5.63 20.58
CA ARG A 150 -20.97 6.14 21.93
C ARG A 150 -19.49 6.34 22.16
N TRP A 151 -19.12 7.52 22.64
CA TRP A 151 -17.75 7.94 22.84
C TRP A 151 -17.22 7.67 24.25
N SER A 152 -18.11 7.32 25.19
CA SER A 152 -17.82 6.86 26.56
C SER A 152 -18.07 5.37 26.76
#